data_AF-A0A957I1I4-F1
#
_entry.id   AF-A0A957I1I4-F1
#
_cell.length_a   1.000
_cell.length_b   1.000
_cell.length_c   1.000
_cell.angle_alpha   90.00
_cell.angle_beta   90.00
_cell.angle_gamma   90.00
#
_symmetry.space_group_name_H-M   'P 1'
#
loop_
_entity.id
_entity.type
_entity.pdbx_description
1 polymer ?
#
loop_
_entity_poly.entity_id
_entity_poly.type
_entity_poly.pdbx_seq_one_letter_code
_entity_poly.pdbx_strand_id
1 'polypeptide(L)'
;YNTDLFDQTTVKRMSRHFTNLLAAIVAAPHHTLSQFDLLHPDERRQLLRTWNATAVDYPLDTTFPQLLAAQVERTPQAIAA
;
A
#
# COMPACT_ATOMS: atom_id res chain seq x y z
N TYR A 1 -9.72 22.91 13.42
CA TYR A 1 -8.35 22.35 13.36
C TYR A 1 -7.41 23.45 12.89
N ASN A 2 -6.12 23.39 13.22
CA ASN A 2 -5.16 24.39 12.72
C ASN A 2 -4.91 24.13 11.22
N THR A 3 -5.33 25.08 10.37
CA THR A 3 -5.23 24.99 8.91
C THR A 3 -3.80 25.14 8.39
N ASP A 4 -2.89 25.70 9.20
CA ASP A 4 -1.47 25.79 8.87
C ASP A 4 -0.78 24.42 9.00
N LEU A 5 -1.37 23.51 9.77
CA LEU A 5 -0.84 22.16 10.03
C LEU A 5 -1.62 21.07 9.29
N PHE A 6 -2.91 21.28 9.04
CA PHE A 6 -3.79 20.26 8.48
C PHE A 6 -4.67 20.80 7.38
N ASP A 7 -4.68 20.10 6.26
CA ASP A 7 -5.66 20.29 5.21
C ASP A 7 -6.99 19.60 5.55
N GLN A 8 -8.02 19.93 4.76
CA GLN A 8 -9.37 19.38 4.94
C GLN A 8 -9.39 17.85 4.81
N THR A 9 -8.58 17.29 3.90
CA THR A 9 -8.51 15.85 3.66
C THR A 9 -7.96 15.10 4.87
N THR A 10 -6.96 15.66 5.53
CA THR A 10 -6.32 15.11 6.71
C THR A 10 -7.28 15.09 7.88
N VAL A 11 -8.00 16.19 8.12
CA VAL A 11 -8.96 16.24 9.23
C VAL A 11 -10.15 15.31 8.98
N LYS A 12 -10.67 15.24 7.75
CA LYS A 12 -11.72 14.26 7.39
C LYS A 12 -11.27 12.83 7.67
N ARG A 13 -10.03 12.48 7.32
CA ARG A 13 -9.45 11.16 7.61
C ARG A 13 -9.34 10.93 9.12
N MET A 14 -8.82 11.89 9.89
CA MET A 14 -8.73 11.81 11.35
C MET A 14 -10.09 11.64 12.02
N SER A 15 -11.11 12.40 11.59
CA SER A 15 -12.48 12.24 12.10
C SER A 15 -13.03 10.84 11.83
N ARG A 16 -12.81 10.29 10.63
CA ARG A 16 -13.22 8.91 10.30
C ARG A 16 -12.54 7.88 11.21
N HIS A 17 -11.24 8.03 11.47
CA HIS A 17 -10.51 7.16 12.40
C HIS A 17 -11.08 7.23 13.81
N PHE A 18 -11.35 8.44 14.29
CA PHE A 18 -11.91 8.65 15.63
C PHE A 18 -13.28 8.01 15.78
N THR A 19 -14.17 8.18 14.79
CA THR A 19 -15.47 7.51 14.77
C THR A 19 -15.35 5.99 14.73
N ASN A 20 -14.44 5.44 13.93
CA ASN A 20 -14.20 3.99 13.86
C ASN A 20 -13.76 3.43 15.22
N LEU A 21 -12.81 4.10 15.88
CA LEU A 21 -12.32 3.71 17.19
C LEU A 21 -13.44 3.76 18.25
N LEU A 22 -14.22 4.83 18.30
CA LEU A 22 -15.34 4.96 19.24
C LEU A 22 -16.40 3.86 19.02
N ALA A 23 -16.75 3.57 17.78
CA ALA A 23 -17.68 2.50 17.45
C ALA A 23 -17.17 1.13 17.93
N ALA A 24 -15.87 0.86 17.76
CA ALA A 24 -15.25 -0.38 18.20
C ALA A 24 -15.21 -0.50 19.74
N ILE A 25 -14.89 0.59 20.44
CA ILE A 25 -14.89 0.64 21.92
C ILE A 25 -16.29 0.39 22.48
N VAL A 26 -17.32 1.02 21.90
CA VAL A 26 -18.72 0.82 22.33
C VAL A 26 -19.17 -0.63 22.11
N ALA A 27 -18.73 -1.26 21.01
CA ALA A 27 -19.08 -2.65 20.71
C ALA A 27 -18.36 -3.68 21.62
N ALA A 28 -17.15 -3.38 22.10
CA ALA A 28 -16.36 -4.29 22.93
C ALA A 28 -15.59 -3.56 24.05
N PRO A 29 -16.28 -3.03 25.07
CA PRO A 29 -15.70 -2.11 26.06
C PRO A 29 -14.66 -2.75 26.98
N HIS A 30 -14.61 -4.08 27.06
CA HIS A 30 -13.68 -4.83 27.91
C HIS A 30 -12.35 -5.18 27.21
N HIS A 31 -12.21 -4.85 25.93
CA HIS A 31 -10.96 -5.08 25.20
C HIS A 31 -9.90 -4.02 25.54
N THR A 32 -8.63 -4.40 25.40
CA THR A 32 -7.53 -3.45 25.59
C THR A 32 -7.44 -2.51 24.39
N LEU A 33 -6.95 -1.28 24.62
CA LEU A 33 -6.86 -0.27 23.57
C LEU A 33 -6.05 -0.72 22.34
N SER A 34 -5.04 -1.57 22.54
CA SER A 34 -4.20 -2.10 21.46
C SER A 34 -4.92 -3.09 20.54
N GLN A 35 -6.10 -3.58 20.92
CA GLN A 35 -6.88 -4.53 20.12
C GLN A 35 -7.83 -3.83 19.12
N PHE A 36 -8.01 -2.52 19.23
CA PHE A 36 -8.89 -1.78 18.31
C PHE A 36 -8.13 -1.30 17.08
N ASP A 37 -8.70 -1.57 15.91
CA ASP A 37 -8.22 -0.99 14.66
C ASP A 37 -8.63 0.49 14.56
N LEU A 38 -7.64 1.37 14.38
CA LEU A 38 -7.88 2.80 14.14
C LEU A 38 -8.37 3.04 12.69
N LEU A 39 -7.87 2.24 11.76
CA LEU A 39 -8.18 2.38 10.34
C LEU A 39 -9.53 1.74 10.02
N HIS A 40 -10.33 2.43 9.20
CA HIS A 40 -11.51 1.82 8.61
C HIS A 40 -11.09 0.62 7.73
N PRO A 41 -11.88 -0.47 7.65
CA PRO A 41 -11.53 -1.66 6.87
C PRO A 41 -11.14 -1.37 5.42
N ASP A 42 -11.80 -0.41 4.77
CA ASP A 42 -11.49 0.00 3.39
C ASP A 42 -10.14 0.68 3.26
N GLU A 43 -9.78 1.51 4.23
CA GLU A 43 -8.47 2.18 4.26
C GLU A 43 -7.36 1.18 4.56
N ARG A 44 -7.59 0.25 5.49
CA ARG A 44 -6.67 -0.85 5.75
C ARG A 44 -6.45 -1.72 4.50
N ARG A 45 -7.52 -2.00 3.75
CA ARG A 45 -7.45 -2.75 2.48
C ARG A 45 -6.67 -2.00 1.42
N GLN A 46 -6.89 -0.69 1.28
CA GLN A 46 -6.14 0.17 0.36
C GLN A 46 -4.63 0.08 0.65
N LEU A 47 -4.24 0.29 1.91
CA LEU A 47 -2.84 0.31 2.35
C LEU A 47 -2.16 -1.05 2.20
N LEU A 48 -2.82 -2.12 2.65
CA LEU A 48 -2.18 -3.43 2.74
C LEU A 48 -2.28 -4.24 1.46
N ARG A 49 -3.32 -4.03 0.65
CA ARG A 49 -3.58 -4.84 -0.56
C ARG A 49 -3.48 -4.02 -1.82
N THR A 50 -4.26 -2.94 -1.93
CA THR A 50 -4.38 -2.21 -3.20
C THR A 50 -3.07 -1.55 -3.61
N TRP A 51 -2.40 -0.85 -2.69
CA TRP A 51 -1.11 -0.22 -2.99
C TRP A 51 0.05 -1.23 -3.07
N ASN A 52 -0.06 -2.38 -2.41
CA ASN A 52 0.95 -3.44 -2.45
C ASN A 52 0.71 -4.49 -3.54
N ALA A 53 -0.24 -4.26 -4.47
CA ALA A 53 -0.51 -5.15 -5.58
C ALA A 53 0.57 -5.02 -6.68
N THR A 54 1.83 -5.28 -6.33
CA THR A 54 3.00 -5.15 -7.21
C THR A 54 3.44 -6.47 -7.82
N ALA A 55 2.66 -7.54 -7.61
CA ALA A 55 2.95 -8.84 -8.20
C ALA A 55 2.81 -8.75 -9.73
N VAL A 56 3.91 -9.06 -10.42
CA VAL A 56 4.00 -9.15 -11.87
C VAL A 56 4.71 -10.43 -12.22
N ASP A 57 4.34 -11.05 -13.33
CA ASP A 57 5.00 -12.25 -13.82
C ASP A 57 6.46 -11.89 -14.19
N TYR A 58 7.39 -12.48 -13.46
CA TYR A 58 8.82 -12.31 -13.69
C TYR A 58 9.44 -13.69 -13.96
N PRO A 59 10.24 -13.84 -15.04
CA PRO A 59 10.85 -15.13 -15.37
C PRO A 59 11.96 -15.48 -14.37
N LEU A 60 11.58 -16.21 -13.32
CA LEU A 60 12.48 -16.66 -12.25
C LEU A 60 13.50 -17.70 -12.73
N ASP A 61 13.16 -18.46 -13.77
CA ASP A 61 14.02 -19.49 -14.34
C ASP A 61 15.04 -18.93 -15.34
N THR A 62 14.98 -17.63 -15.65
CA THR A 62 15.91 -16.98 -16.58
C THR A 62 16.88 -16.09 -15.81
N THR A 63 18.16 -16.34 -16.04
CA THR A 63 19.24 -15.53 -15.48
C THR A 63 19.43 -14.24 -16.28
N PHE A 64 19.98 -13.21 -15.63
CA PHE A 64 20.31 -11.95 -16.30
C PHE A 64 21.21 -12.14 -17.54
N PRO A 65 22.28 -12.96 -17.52
CA PRO A 65 23.09 -13.24 -18.72
C PRO A 65 22.29 -13.83 -19.88
N GLN A 66 21.30 -14.68 -19.63
CA GLN A 66 20.44 -15.24 -20.68
C GLN A 66 19.52 -14.18 -21.29
N LEU A 67 18.97 -13.27 -20.47
CA LEU A 67 18.20 -12.13 -20.97
C LEU A 67 19.05 -11.19 -21.83
N LEU A 68 20.29 -10.94 -21.42
CA LEU A 68 21.23 -10.11 -22.18
C LEU A 68 21.59 -10.78 -23.52
N ALA A 69 21.91 -12.07 -23.52
CA ALA A 69 22.22 -12.82 -24.74
C ALA A 69 21.05 -12.80 -25.73
N ALA A 70 19.82 -13.04 -25.24
CA ALA A 70 18.61 -12.96 -26.06
C ALA A 70 18.38 -11.55 -26.64
N GLN A 71 18.73 -10.50 -25.89
CA GLN A 71 18.64 -9.12 -26.38
C GLN A 71 19.68 -8.83 -27.48
N VAL A 72 20.91 -9.33 -27.33
CA VAL A 72 21.96 -9.20 -28.36
C VAL A 72 21.55 -9.93 -29.64
N GLU A 73 20.98 -11.12 -29.55
CA GLU A 73 20.48 -11.86 -30.72
C GLU A 73 19.31 -11.14 -31.41
N ARG A 74 18.41 -10.51 -30.65
CA ARG A 74 17.27 -9.78 -31.20
C ARG A 74 17.67 -8.48 -31.91
N THR A 75 18.67 -7.77 -31.40
CA THR A 75 19.08 -6.47 -31.93
C THR A 75 20.60 -6.35 -32.01
N PRO A 76 21.28 -7.11 -32.89
CA PRO A 76 22.73 -7.22 -32.90
C PRO A 76 23.45 -5.95 -33.39
N GLN A 77 22.77 -5.11 -34.17
CA GLN A 77 23.33 -3.87 -34.72
C GLN A 77 22.92 -2.63 -33.92
N ALA A 78 22.12 -2.78 -32.87
CA ALA A 78 21.76 -1.67 -32.00
C ALA A 78 22.95 -1.33 -31.09
N ILE A 79 23.22 -0.04 -30.90
CA ILE A 79 24.17 0.42 -29.89
C ILE A 79 23.61 0.01 -28.51
N ALA A 80 24.39 -0.73 -27.72
CA ALA A 80 24.06 -0.99 -26.34
C ALA A 80 24.20 0.31 -25.53
N ALA A 81 23.12 0.73 -24.86
CA ALA A 81 23.06 1.90 -24.00
C ALA A 81 22.61 1.50 -22.59
#